data_AF-A0A960EIC3-F1
#
_entry.id   AF-A0A960EIC3-F1
#
_cell.length_a   1.000
_cell.length_b   1.000
_cell.length_c   1.000
_cell.angle_alpha   90.00
_cell.angle_beta   90.00
_cell.angle_gamma   90.00
#
_symmetry.space_group_name_H-M   'P 1'
#
loop_
_entity.id
_entity.type
_entity.pdbx_description
1 polymer ?
#
loop_
_entity_poly.entity_id
_entity_poly.type
_entity_poly.pdbx_seq_one_letter_code
_entity_poly.pdbx_strand_id
1 'polypeptide(L)' 'MLSDGTYDVVVVDADHAPDADDAIHVEVTILAGSHKGEVVAVTASGLGRDPLDLLAVPGTLTVADGVPRLVIED' A
#
# COMPACT_ATOMS: atom_id res chain seq x y z
N MET A 1 1.39 4.56 -13.37
CA MET A 1 0.48 3.41 -13.14
C MET A 1 1.32 2.17 -13.20
N LEU A 2 1.28 1.37 -12.14
CA LEU A 2 1.93 0.06 -12.10
C LEU A 2 1.30 -0.86 -13.15
N SER A 3 2.13 -1.69 -13.77
CA SER A 3 1.65 -2.82 -14.55
C SER A 3 1.01 -3.87 -13.64
N ASP A 4 0.26 -4.79 -14.22
CA ASP A 4 -0.16 -5.98 -13.48
C ASP A 4 1.07 -6.77 -12.99
N GLY A 5 1.00 -7.27 -11.76
CA GLY A 5 2.13 -7.90 -11.10
C GLY A 5 2.03 -7.92 -9.58
N THR A 6 3.06 -8.47 -8.95
CA THR A 6 3.22 -8.54 -7.50
C THR A 6 4.49 -7.80 -7.11
N TYR A 7 4.37 -6.95 -6.10
CA TYR A 7 5.42 -6.04 -5.66
C TYR A 7 5.62 -6.17 -4.15
N ASP A 8 6.85 -6.43 -3.73
CA ASP A 8 7.26 -6.30 -2.34
C ASP A 8 7.37 -4.82 -2.01
N VAL A 9 6.73 -4.40 -0.92
CA VAL A 9 6.63 -3.00 -0.54
C VAL A 9 6.89 -2.78 0.94
N VAL A 10 7.20 -1.54 1.31
CA VAL A 10 7.19 -1.07 2.69
C VAL A 10 6.35 0.20 2.78
N VAL A 11 5.55 0.33 3.83
CA VAL A 11 4.79 1.55 4.10
C VAL A 11 5.74 2.68 4.51
N VAL A 12 5.62 3.83 3.86
CA VAL A 12 6.42 5.03 4.16
C VAL A 12 5.57 6.18 4.71
N ASP A 13 4.28 6.18 4.40
CA ASP A 13 3.31 7.11 4.98
C ASP A 13 1.93 6.45 5.09
N ALA A 14 1.14 6.89 6.06
CA ALA A 14 -0.22 6.41 6.28
C ALA A 14 -1.06 7.46 7.02
N ASP A 15 -2.23 7.79 6.48
CA ASP A 15 -3.19 8.71 7.09
C ASP A 15 -4.63 8.23 6.83
N HIS A 16 -5.58 8.69 7.65
CA HIS A 16 -7.00 8.45 7.40
C HIS A 16 -7.43 9.05 6.07
N ALA A 17 -8.22 8.29 5.30
CA ALA A 17 -8.83 8.81 4.09
C ALA A 17 -9.88 9.88 4.46
N PRO A 18 -9.89 11.05 3.80
CA PRO A 18 -10.79 12.14 4.16
C PRO A 18 -12.26 11.87 3.82
N ASP A 19 -12.52 11.03 2.81
CA ASP A 19 -13.85 10.84 2.21
C ASP A 19 -14.43 9.43 2.40
N ALA A 20 -13.80 8.59 3.22
CA ALA A 20 -14.23 7.21 3.43
C ALA A 20 -13.99 6.74 4.87
N ASP A 21 -15.09 6.39 5.55
CA ASP A 21 -15.04 5.78 6.88
C ASP A 21 -14.21 4.49 6.85
N ASP A 22 -13.27 4.34 7.78
CA ASP A 22 -12.39 3.17 7.94
C ASP A 22 -11.45 2.87 6.75
N ALA A 23 -11.22 3.87 5.89
CA ALA A 23 -10.19 3.81 4.85
C ALA A 23 -8.92 4.57 5.28
N ILE A 24 -7.78 4.07 4.81
CA ILE A 24 -6.45 4.63 5.06
C ILE A 24 -5.80 4.89 3.71
N HIS A 25 -5.30 6.11 3.53
CA HIS A 25 -4.38 6.46 2.45
C HIS A 25 -2.99 6.00 2.87
N VAL A 26 -2.43 5.04 2.13
CA VAL A 26 -1.12 4.45 2.41
C VAL A 26 -0.19 4.77 1.25
N GLU A 27 0.97 5.34 1.55
CA GLU A 27 2.07 5.41 0.59
C GLU A 27 3.04 4.26 0.83
N VAL A 28 3.33 3.51 -0.23
CA VAL A 28 4.23 2.36 -0.17
C VAL A 28 5.38 2.53 -1.15
N THR A 29 6.59 2.11 -0.74
CA THR A 29 7.76 2.08 -1.61
C THR A 29 8.03 0.67 -2.12
N ILE A 30 8.24 0.51 -3.43
CA ILE A 30 8.56 -0.79 -4.05
C ILE A 30 10.02 -1.17 -3.80
N LEU A 31 10.26 -2.39 -3.34
CA LEU A 31 11.56 -2.83 -2.85
C LEU A 31 12.46 -3.48 -3.92
N ALA A 32 11.86 -3.99 -5.01
CA ALA A 32 12.55 -4.77 -6.02
C ALA A 32 11.94 -4.62 -7.44
N GLY A 33 12.63 -5.21 -8.43
CA GLY A 33 12.17 -5.22 -9.82
C GLY A 33 12.36 -3.89 -10.55
N SER A 34 11.68 -3.75 -11.70
CA SER A 34 11.79 -2.59 -12.59
C SER A 34 11.27 -1.29 -11.99
N HIS A 35 10.43 -1.38 -10.95
CA HIS A 35 9.82 -0.25 -10.26
C HIS A 35 10.46 0.06 -8.90
N LYS A 36 11.63 -0.51 -8.60
CA LYS A 36 12.31 -0.32 -7.31
C LYS A 36 12.49 1.18 -7.00
N GLY A 37 12.07 1.57 -5.80
CA GLY A 37 12.15 2.94 -5.29
C GLY A 37 10.99 3.85 -5.71
N GLU A 38 10.05 3.36 -6.53
CA GLU A 38 8.80 4.09 -6.82
C GLU A 38 7.91 4.12 -5.58
N VAL A 39 7.32 5.28 -5.29
CA VAL A 39 6.33 5.49 -4.23
C VAL A 39 4.93 5.48 -4.85
N VAL A 40 4.04 4.70 -4.26
CA VAL A 40 2.69 4.46 -4.78
C VAL A 40 1.69 4.73 -3.67
N ALA A 41 0.73 5.60 -3.93
CA ALA A 41 -0.40 5.85 -3.05
C ALA A 41 -1.52 4.84 -3.33
N VAL A 42 -2.05 4.23 -2.27
CA VAL A 42 -3.17 3.28 -2.31
C VAL A 42 -4.16 3.65 -1.21
N THR A 43 -5.44 3.72 -1.55
CA THR A 43 -6.52 3.79 -0.56
C THR A 43 -6.90 2.37 -0.17
N ALA A 44 -6.54 1.95 1.03
CA ALA A 44 -6.87 0.64 1.59
C ALA A 44 -8.06 0.76 2.55
N SER A 45 -8.93 -0.25 2.56
CA SER A 45 -10.03 -0.36 3.52
C SER A 45 -10.00 -1.72 4.21
N GLY A 46 -10.57 -1.81 5.41
CA GLY A 46 -10.64 -3.05 6.17
C GLY A 46 -9.29 -3.53 6.70
N LEU A 47 -8.31 -2.64 6.86
CA LEU A 47 -7.03 -2.97 7.51
C LEU A 47 -7.21 -3.20 9.01
N GLY A 48 -8.20 -2.55 9.65
CA GLY A 48 -8.47 -2.71 11.08
C GLY A 48 -7.30 -2.32 11.99
N ARG A 49 -6.44 -1.41 11.51
CA ARG A 49 -5.22 -0.93 12.19
C ARG A 49 -5.21 0.60 12.23
N ASP A 50 -4.51 1.17 13.21
CA ASP A 50 -4.22 2.61 13.24
C ASP A 50 -3.22 2.95 12.13
N PRO A 51 -3.36 4.10 11.42
CA PRO A 51 -2.40 4.49 10.39
C PRO A 51 -0.94 4.54 10.88
N LEU A 52 -0.70 5.00 12.11
CA LEU A 52 0.66 5.08 12.65
C LEU A 52 1.29 3.71 12.88
N ASP A 53 0.48 2.69 13.16
CA ASP A 53 0.94 1.31 13.32
C ASP A 53 1.36 0.67 11.99
N LEU A 54 1.04 1.28 10.85
CA LEU A 54 1.41 0.80 9.53
C LEU A 54 2.80 1.25 9.09
N LEU A 55 3.35 2.30 9.71
CA LEU A 55 4.63 2.88 9.27
C LEU A 55 5.77 1.87 9.36
N ALA A 56 6.58 1.79 8.30
CA ALA A 56 7.67 0.84 8.12
C ALA A 56 7.24 -0.65 8.13
N VAL A 57 5.94 -0.96 8.12
CA VAL A 57 5.47 -2.34 8.03
C VAL A 57 5.64 -2.83 6.57
N PRO A 58 6.27 -3.99 6.36
CA PRO A 58 6.36 -4.59 5.03
C PRO A 58 5.00 -5.10 4.56
N GLY A 59 4.86 -5.27 3.24
CA GLY A 59 3.68 -5.84 2.66
C GLY A 59 3.86 -6.26 1.22
N THR A 60 2.76 -6.74 0.64
CA THR A 60 2.68 -7.13 -0.77
C THR A 60 1.57 -6.32 -1.44
N LEU A 61 1.93 -5.62 -2.50
CA LEU A 61 0.99 -4.98 -3.42
C LEU A 61 0.80 -5.88 -4.65
N THR A 62 -0.42 -6.32 -4.92
CA THR A 62 -0.78 -7.02 -6.16
C THR A 62 -1.63 -6.12 -7.02
N VAL A 63 -1.28 -5.98 -8.30
CA VAL A 63 -2.10 -5.30 -9.31
C VAL A 63 -2.59 -6.36 -10.29
N ALA A 64 -3.91 -6.49 -10.43
CA ALA A 64 -4.53 -7.41 -11.39
C ALA A 64 -5.66 -6.68 -12.11
N ASP A 65 -5.65 -6.71 -13.44
CA ASP A 65 -6.59 -5.96 -14.28
C ASP A 65 -6.59 -4.45 -13.94
N GLY A 66 -5.41 -3.91 -13.58
CA GLY A 66 -5.26 -2.52 -13.13
C GLY A 66 -5.82 -2.20 -11.73
N VAL A 67 -6.29 -3.21 -10.98
CA VAL A 67 -6.85 -3.03 -9.63
C VAL A 67 -5.81 -3.39 -8.57
N PRO A 68 -5.41 -2.45 -7.69
CA PRO A 68 -4.46 -2.71 -6.62
C PRO A 68 -5.12 -3.40 -5.42
N ARG A 69 -4.41 -4.36 -4.82
CA ARG A 69 -4.73 -4.99 -3.54
C ARG A 69 -3.46 -5.01 -2.68
N LEU A 70 -3.55 -4.38 -1.51
CA LEU A 70 -2.47 -4.33 -0.53
C LEU A 70 -2.74 -5.35 0.58
N VAL A 71 -1.72 -6.11 0.95
CA VAL A 71 -1.69 -6.97 2.14
C VAL A 71 -0.49 -6.56 2.97
N ILE A 72 -0.70 -6.28 4.25
CA ILE A 72 0.33 -5.85 5.20
C ILE A 72 0.71 -7.03 6.10
N GLU A 73 1.99 -7.15 6.45
CA GLU A 73 2.48 -8.19 7.38
C GLU A 73 2.05 -7.91 8.84
N ASP A 74 2.05 -8.94 9.68
CA ASP A 74 1.74 -8.85 11.12
C ASP A 74 2.97 -8.47 11.97
#